data_AF-A0A849QMF3-F1
#
_entry.id   AF-A0A849QMF3-F1
#
_cell.length_a   1.000
_cell.length_b   1.000
_cell.length_c   1.000
_cell.angle_alpha   90.00
_cell.angle_beta   90.00
_cell.angle_gamma   90.00
#
_symmetry.space_group_name_H-M   'P 1'
#
loop_
_entity.id
_entity.type
_entity.pdbx_description
1 polymer ?
#
loop_
_entity_poly.entity_id
_entity_poly.type
_entity_poly.pdbx_seq_one_letter_code
_entity_poly.pdbx_strand_id
1 'polypeptide(L)'
;GEILKNGLAVHGLRETMDAVINGQVELLFVNKGYQIRGWICEKCQIVDSGVKDKCPYCGSRTSEVDVIEEIIEFAQRTGTTIEFVEDDLRLAKLGGVGGLLRFKT
;
A
#
# COMPACT_ATOMS: atom_id res chain seq x y z
N GLY A 1 7.23 26.29 -0.36
CA GLY A 1 6.42 25.08 -0.19
C GLY A 1 7.31 24.03 0.41
N GLU A 2 7.33 23.98 1.74
CA GLU A 2 8.24 23.13 2.50
C GLU A 2 7.53 21.81 2.79
N ILE A 3 7.79 20.80 1.96
CA ILE A 3 7.10 19.51 2.04
C ILE A 3 8.03 18.51 2.74
N LEU A 4 7.73 18.28 4.03
CA LEU A 4 7.94 17.04 4.78
C LEU A 4 9.36 16.43 4.74
N LYS A 5 10.36 17.15 5.27
CA LYS A 5 11.75 16.66 5.37
C LYS A 5 12.11 15.87 6.64
N ASN A 6 11.15 15.53 7.51
CA ASN A 6 11.47 14.81 8.76
C ASN A 6 11.40 13.27 8.65
N GLY A 7 11.48 12.75 7.42
CA GLY A 7 11.48 11.31 7.17
C GLY A 7 10.11 10.63 7.32
N LEU A 8 9.06 11.32 7.77
CA LEU A 8 7.72 10.75 7.95
C LEU A 8 6.94 10.54 6.64
N ALA A 9 7.62 10.41 5.50
CA ALA A 9 6.99 10.05 4.23
C ALA A 9 7.38 8.60 3.87
N VAL A 10 6.41 7.84 3.38
CA VAL A 10 6.59 6.52 2.80
C VAL A 10 6.03 6.49 1.40
N HIS A 11 6.67 5.76 0.49
CA HIS A 11 6.24 5.65 -0.90
C HIS A 11 6.68 4.32 -1.47
N GLY A 12 6.05 3.89 -2.57
CA GLY A 12 6.28 2.56 -3.10
C GLY A 12 5.33 1.54 -2.47
N LEU A 13 5.01 0.51 -3.24
CA LEU A 13 4.02 -0.51 -2.90
C LEU A 13 4.33 -1.19 -1.57
N ARG A 14 5.54 -1.74 -1.46
CA ARG A 14 5.94 -2.57 -0.32
C ARG A 14 6.09 -1.74 0.95
N GLU A 15 6.85 -0.66 0.87
CA GLU A 15 7.10 0.20 2.03
C GLU A 15 5.79 0.82 2.55
N THR A 16 4.87 1.20 1.65
CA THR A 16 3.56 1.73 2.07
C THR A 16 2.67 0.65 2.67
N MET A 17 2.62 -0.55 2.08
CA MET A 17 1.86 -1.68 2.63
C MET A 17 2.35 -2.06 4.03
N ASP A 18 3.67 -2.18 4.22
CA ASP A 18 4.26 -2.49 5.53
C ASP A 18 3.90 -1.40 6.57
N ALA A 19 3.99 -0.13 6.19
CA ALA A 19 3.61 0.97 7.07
C ALA A 19 2.12 0.96 7.41
N VAL A 20 1.25 0.65 6.44
CA VAL A 20 -0.21 0.55 6.66
C VAL A 20 -0.52 -0.61 7.59
N ILE A 21 0.03 -1.81 7.36
CA ILE A 21 -0.20 -3.00 8.21
C ILE A 21 0.26 -2.74 9.65
N ASN A 22 1.39 -2.05 9.83
CA ASN A 22 1.90 -1.67 11.14
C ASN A 22 1.13 -0.51 11.79
N GLY A 23 0.11 0.03 11.11
CA GLY A 23 -0.64 1.20 11.54
C GLY A 23 0.27 2.41 11.72
N GLN A 24 1.31 2.59 10.92
CA GLN A 24 2.19 3.76 11.04
C GLN A 24 1.69 4.95 10.23
N VAL A 25 0.78 4.72 9.28
CA VAL A 25 0.27 5.75 8.37
C VAL A 25 -0.82 6.56 9.05
N GLU A 26 -0.69 7.88 9.00
CA GLU A 26 -1.72 8.85 9.38
C GLU A 26 -2.61 9.18 8.18
N LEU A 27 -1.96 9.43 7.04
CA LEU A 27 -2.59 9.83 5.79
C LEU A 27 -2.02 9.02 4.62
N LEU A 28 -2.88 8.26 3.95
CA LEU A 28 -2.57 7.52 2.74
C LEU A 28 -3.04 8.31 1.51
N PHE A 29 -2.15 8.50 0.54
CA PHE A 29 -2.48 9.03 -0.77
C PHE A 29 -2.57 7.89 -1.78
N VAL A 30 -3.68 7.86 -2.53
CA VAL A 30 -3.90 6.88 -3.60
C VAL A 30 -4.20 7.61 -4.89
N ASN A 31 -3.49 7.27 -5.97
CA ASN A 31 -3.81 7.76 -7.29
C ASN A 31 -5.07 7.06 -7.81
N LYS A 32 -6.12 7.83 -8.09
CA LYS A 32 -7.42 7.31 -8.46
C LYS A 32 -7.35 6.51 -9.77
N GLY A 33 -7.90 5.30 -9.77
CA GLY A 33 -7.89 4.41 -10.94
C GLY A 33 -6.53 3.76 -11.22
N TYR A 34 -5.53 3.97 -10.36
CA TYR A 34 -4.28 3.24 -10.43
C TYR A 34 -4.49 1.83 -9.88
N GLN A 35 -4.12 0.82 -10.66
CA GLN A 35 -4.29 -0.59 -10.31
C GLN A 35 -2.99 -1.34 -10.48
N ILE A 36 -2.72 -2.25 -9.56
CA ILE A 36 -1.57 -3.14 -9.65
C ILE A 36 -2.08 -4.56 -9.50
N ARG A 37 -2.00 -5.32 -10.60
CA ARG A 37 -2.26 -6.76 -10.55
C ARG A 37 -1.30 -7.43 -9.57
N GLY A 38 -1.85 -8.15 -8.61
CA GLY A 38 -1.10 -8.85 -7.58
C GLY A 38 -1.79 -10.11 -7.10
N TRP A 39 -1.27 -10.61 -5.99
CA TRP A 39 -1.82 -11.76 -5.31
C TRP A 39 -1.87 -11.54 -3.80
N ILE A 40 -2.87 -12.12 -3.14
CA ILE A 40 -2.95 -12.24 -1.68
C ILE A 40 -2.88 -13.71 -1.27
N CYS A 41 -2.13 -14.00 -0.20
CA CYS A 41 -2.17 -15.32 0.42
C CYS A 41 -3.47 -15.52 1.21
N GLU A 42 -4.25 -16.54 0.87
CA GLU A 42 -5.51 -16.88 1.54
C GLU A 42 -5.33 -17.25 3.04
N LYS A 43 -4.09 -17.56 3.46
CA LYS A 43 -3.77 -17.92 4.85
C LYS A 43 -3.01 -16.85 5.61
N CYS A 44 -1.92 -16.34 5.04
CA CYS A 44 -1.04 -15.38 5.72
C CYS A 44 -1.43 -13.92 5.47
N GLN A 45 -2.33 -13.66 4.51
CA GLN A 45 -2.77 -12.32 4.12
C GLN A 45 -1.63 -11.40 3.66
N ILE A 46 -0.50 -11.98 3.25
CA ILE A 46 0.58 -11.27 2.56
C ILE A 46 0.11 -10.92 1.16
N VAL A 47 0.34 -9.68 0.74
CA VAL A 47 0.02 -9.16 -0.59
C VAL A 47 1.31 -8.74 -1.30
N ASP A 48 1.43 -9.06 -2.58
CA ASP A 48 2.51 -8.57 -3.44
C ASP A 48 2.05 -8.47 -4.91
N SER A 49 2.81 -7.76 -5.72
CA SER A 49 2.57 -7.60 -7.15
C SER A 49 2.87 -8.87 -7.97
N GLY A 50 2.29 -8.94 -9.16
CA GLY A 50 2.48 -10.06 -10.10
C GLY A 50 1.50 -11.21 -9.86
N VAL A 51 1.87 -12.41 -10.32
CA VAL A 51 1.01 -13.60 -10.23
C VAL A 51 1.75 -14.75 -9.55
N LYS A 52 1.07 -15.40 -8.61
CA LYS A 52 1.52 -16.60 -7.92
C LYS A 52 0.33 -17.54 -7.73
N ASP A 53 0.58 -18.84 -7.82
CA ASP A 53 -0.41 -19.89 -7.48
C ASP A 53 -0.28 -20.38 -6.04
N LYS A 54 0.91 -20.19 -5.45
CA LYS A 54 1.22 -20.55 -4.07
C LYS A 54 2.05 -19.47 -3.39
N CYS A 55 1.75 -19.22 -2.13
CA CYS A 55 2.46 -18.27 -1.29
C CYS A 55 3.91 -18.73 -1.06
N PRO A 56 4.92 -17.90 -1.35
CA PRO A 56 6.33 -18.26 -1.18
C PRO A 56 6.74 -18.41 0.30
N TYR A 57 5.93 -17.89 1.23
CA TYR A 57 6.22 -17.90 2.67
C TYR A 57 5.62 -19.11 3.40
N CYS A 58 4.42 -19.57 3.00
CA CYS A 58 3.70 -20.63 3.72
C CYS A 58 3.16 -21.77 2.83
N GLY A 59 3.34 -21.69 1.51
CA GLY A 59 2.91 -22.72 0.55
C GLY A 59 1.41 -22.86 0.32
N SER A 60 0.58 -22.04 0.98
CA SER A 60 -0.88 -22.01 0.79
C SER A 60 -1.27 -21.37 -0.54
N ARG A 61 -2.53 -21.54 -0.94
CA ARG A 61 -3.08 -20.93 -2.16
C ARG A 61 -3.08 -19.40 -2.07
N THR A 62 -3.08 -18.78 -3.24
CA THR A 62 -3.12 -17.35 -3.42
C THR A 62 -4.26 -16.99 -4.37
N SER A 63 -4.87 -15.83 -4.13
CA SER A 63 -5.91 -15.25 -4.97
C SER A 63 -5.36 -14.04 -5.69
N GLU A 64 -5.79 -13.83 -6.93
CA GLU A 64 -5.48 -12.61 -7.68
C GLU A 64 -6.27 -11.43 -7.11
N VAL A 65 -5.61 -10.27 -6.98
CA VAL A 65 -6.17 -9.04 -6.41
C VAL A 65 -5.60 -7.80 -7.11
N ASP A 66 -6.24 -6.66 -6.90
CA ASP A 66 -5.59 -5.36 -7.06
C ASP A 66 -4.87 -5.00 -5.75
N VAL A 67 -3.55 -4.88 -5.79
CA VAL A 67 -2.76 -4.55 -4.59
C VAL A 67 -3.14 -3.18 -4.03
N ILE A 68 -3.58 -2.24 -4.87
CA ILE A 68 -4.01 -0.92 -4.41
C ILE A 68 -5.30 -1.04 -3.57
N GLU A 69 -6.24 -1.87 -3.99
CA GLU A 69 -7.47 -2.13 -3.23
C GLU A 69 -7.15 -2.79 -1.88
N GLU A 70 -6.22 -3.74 -1.84
CA GLU A 70 -5.78 -4.36 -0.58
C GLU A 70 -5.16 -3.33 0.36
N ILE A 71 -4.27 -2.45 -0.12
CA ILE A 71 -3.70 -1.37 0.72
C ILE A 71 -4.80 -0.49 1.30
N ILE A 72 -5.81 -0.12 0.50
CA ILE A 72 -6.98 0.66 0.96
C ILE A 72 -7.73 -0.09 2.06
N GLU A 73 -7.97 -1.39 1.89
CA GLU A 73 -8.65 -2.20 2.90
C GLU A 73 -7.87 -2.25 4.22
N PHE A 74 -6.55 -2.46 4.17
CA PHE A 74 -5.72 -2.45 5.38
C PHE A 74 -5.67 -1.05 6.02
N ALA A 75 -5.67 0.02 5.22
CA ALA A 75 -5.71 1.39 5.71
C ALA A 75 -7.03 1.68 6.45
N GLN A 76 -8.16 1.24 5.92
CA GLN A 76 -9.46 1.34 6.59
C GLN A 76 -9.47 0.60 7.93
N ARG A 77 -8.91 -0.62 7.98
CA ARG A 77 -8.83 -1.44 9.21
C ARG A 77 -7.96 -0.79 10.30
N THR A 78 -7.00 0.05 9.93
CA THR A 78 -6.10 0.73 10.87
C THR A 78 -6.54 2.15 11.24
N GLY A 79 -7.67 2.62 10.71
CA GLY A 79 -8.17 3.98 10.94
C GLY A 79 -7.33 5.06 10.24
N THR A 80 -6.61 4.69 9.18
CA THR A 80 -5.82 5.61 8.36
C THR A 80 -6.75 6.52 7.55
N THR A 81 -6.45 7.81 7.48
CA THR A 81 -7.16 8.73 6.57
C THR A 81 -6.72 8.47 5.14
N ILE A 82 -7.66 8.40 4.20
CA ILE A 82 -7.37 8.08 2.79
C ILE A 82 -7.77 9.26 1.90
N GLU A 83 -6.83 9.76 1.13
CA GLU A 83 -7.03 10.83 0.14
C GLU A 83 -6.75 10.30 -1.27
N PHE A 84 -7.72 10.51 -2.16
CA PHE A 84 -7.58 10.14 -3.56
C PHE A 84 -7.11 11.36 -4.36
N VAL A 85 -6.01 11.19 -5.09
CA VAL A 85 -5.47 12.22 -5.99
C VAL A 85 -5.75 11.83 -7.43
N GLU A 86 -6.02 12.82 -8.29
CA GLU A 86 -6.27 12.62 -9.71
C GLU A 86 -5.03 13.00 -10.53
N ASP A 87 -4.65 12.15 -11.49
CA ASP A 87 -3.58 12.38 -12.48
C ASP A 87 -2.23 12.85 -11.91
N ASP A 88 -1.89 12.46 -10.66
CA ASP A 88 -0.61 12.83 -10.07
C ASP A 88 0.53 11.96 -10.64
N LEU A 89 1.25 12.53 -11.62
CA LEU A 89 2.40 11.89 -12.26
C LEU A 89 3.57 11.60 -11.31
N ARG A 90 3.68 12.32 -10.18
CA ARG A 90 4.73 12.04 -9.19
C ARG A 90 4.35 10.81 -8.39
N LEU A 91 3.10 10.72 -7.94
CA LEU A 91 2.61 9.56 -7.20
C LEU A 91 2.59 8.31 -8.10
N ALA A 92 2.19 8.45 -9.37
CA ALA A 92 2.27 7.36 -10.35
C ALA A 92 3.71 6.80 -10.49
N LYS A 93 4.73 7.67 -10.55
CA LYS A 93 6.15 7.26 -10.58
C LYS A 93 6.60 6.53 -9.31
N LEU A 94 5.90 6.71 -8.21
CA LEU A 94 6.15 6.03 -6.94
C LEU A 94 5.30 4.76 -6.76
N GLY A 95 4.61 4.30 -7.81
CA GLY A 95 3.76 3.11 -7.76
C GLY A 95 2.29 3.40 -7.43
N GLY A 96 1.85 4.66 -7.55
CA GLY A 96 0.44 5.07 -7.39
C GLY A 96 -0.03 5.21 -5.94
N VAL A 97 0.86 4.98 -4.98
CA VAL A 97 0.54 4.98 -3.55
C VAL A 97 1.72 5.52 -2.72
N GLY A 98 1.39 6.21 -1.64
CA GLY A 98 2.34 6.71 -0.65
C GLY A 98 1.59 7.28 0.55
N GLY A 99 2.31 7.69 1.59
CA GLY A 99 1.65 8.20 2.78
C GLY A 99 2.55 8.99 3.72
N LEU A 100 1.89 9.63 4.68
CA LEU A 100 2.53 10.30 5.81
C LEU A 100 2.39 9.42 7.05
N LEU A 101 3.48 9.28 7.77
CA LEU A 101 3.55 8.47 8.98
C LEU A 101 3.24 9.33 10.20
N ARG A 102 2.46 8.79 11.14
CA ARG A 102 2.28 9.37 12.49
C ARG A 102 3.51 9.18 13.38
N PHE A 103 4.24 8.10 13.18
CA PHE A 103 5.48 7.79 13.89
C PHE A 103 6.37 6.84 13.08
N LYS A 104 7.64 6.76 13.46
CA LYS A 104 8.59 5.75 12.97
C LYS A 104 9.05 4.88 14.14
N THR A 105 9.21 3.59 13.88
CA THR A 105 9.88 2.64 14.79
C THR A 105 11.30 2.37 14.31
#